data_AF-A0A498NXZ0-F1
#
_entry.id   AF-A0A498NXZ0-F1
#
_cell.length_a   1.000
_cell.length_b   1.000
_cell.length_c   1.000
_cell.angle_alpha   90.00
_cell.angle_beta   90.00
_cell.angle_gamma   90.00
#
_symmetry.space_group_name_H-M   'P 1'
#
loop_
_entity.id
_entity.type
_entity.pdbx_description
1 polymer ?
#
loop_
_entity_poly.entity_id
_entity_poly.type
_entity_poly.pdbx_seq_one_letter_code
_entity_poly.pdbx_strand_id
1 'polypeptide(L)'
;MWYTDIQKAAGGKGNTLKDQQLSRNDIPIIVDSCIAFITQYGLGHEGIYRKNGAKSRIKLLMEEFRKDARNVKLRIGDNFIEDVTDVLKRFFREIDDPIFMADLHPFWREAAKIPQKPQRLDRYKELIRGLPRVNRTTLAALISHLYRVQKCADLNQMCTKNLSLLFAPSLFQTDGKGEHEVKIIEDLIDNYLYIFDIDEEHQTQIELEISLITTWRDTQPQRLDRYKELIRGLPRVNRTTLAALISHLYRVQKCADLNQMCTKNLSLLFAPSLFQTDGKGEHEVKIIEDLIDNYLYIFDVSE
;
A
#
# COMPACT_ATOMS: atom_id res chain seq x y z
N MET A 1 31.91 5.87 -20.82
CA MET A 1 32.64 5.69 -19.54
C MET A 1 31.75 6.10 -18.36
N TRP A 2 31.35 7.38 -18.23
CA TRP A 2 30.47 7.81 -17.13
C TRP A 2 29.12 7.07 -17.01
N TYR A 3 28.39 6.86 -18.12
CA TYR A 3 27.11 6.13 -18.11
C TYR A 3 27.24 4.67 -17.63
N THR A 4 28.29 3.98 -18.09
CA THR A 4 28.58 2.60 -17.69
C THR A 4 29.02 2.49 -16.23
N ASP A 5 29.70 3.52 -15.71
CA ASP A 5 30.12 3.58 -14.31
C ASP A 5 28.93 3.87 -13.38
N ILE A 6 27.99 4.73 -13.81
CA ILE A 6 26.72 4.97 -13.13
C ILE A 6 25.89 3.68 -13.09
N GLN A 7 25.78 2.95 -14.21
CA GLN A 7 25.06 1.66 -14.24
C GLN A 7 25.69 0.59 -13.36
N LYS A 8 27.04 0.53 -13.30
CA LYS A 8 27.74 -0.40 -12.41
C LYS A 8 27.57 -0.03 -10.93
N ALA A 9 27.49 1.26 -10.61
CA ALA A 9 27.18 1.73 -9.26
C ALA A 9 25.69 1.58 -8.90
N ALA A 10 24.82 1.47 -9.92
CA ALA A 10 23.39 1.29 -9.75
C ALA A 10 23.02 -0.15 -9.38
N GLY A 11 23.71 -1.16 -9.93
CA GLY A 11 23.61 -2.52 -9.42
C GLY A 11 24.24 -2.62 -8.03
N GLY A 12 23.48 -3.11 -7.04
CA GLY A 12 23.99 -3.25 -5.67
C GLY A 12 25.31 -4.05 -5.61
N LYS A 13 26.23 -3.64 -4.73
CA LYS A 13 27.53 -4.33 -4.54
C LYS A 13 27.42 -5.65 -3.77
N GLY A 14 26.21 -6.01 -3.37
CA GLY A 14 25.84 -7.13 -2.53
C GLY A 14 24.33 -7.09 -2.29
N ASN A 15 23.82 -8.05 -1.52
CA ASN A 15 22.40 -8.16 -1.23
C ASN A 15 22.12 -7.95 0.27
N THR A 16 23.08 -7.35 0.99
CA THR A 16 22.86 -6.79 2.33
C THR A 16 22.06 -5.49 2.25
N LEU A 17 21.43 -5.09 3.36
CA LEU A 17 20.60 -3.88 3.42
C LEU A 17 21.38 -2.58 3.12
N LYS A 18 22.64 -2.50 3.57
CA LYS A 18 23.51 -1.32 3.37
C LYS A 18 24.04 -1.20 1.94
N ASP A 19 24.06 -2.29 1.17
CA ASP A 19 24.57 -2.31 -0.21
C ASP A 19 23.50 -1.89 -1.23
N GLN A 20 22.25 -1.71 -0.79
CA GLN A 20 21.15 -1.25 -1.61
C GLN A 20 21.30 0.22 -2.00
N GLN A 21 20.68 0.62 -3.10
CA GLN A 21 20.54 2.04 -3.41
C GLN A 21 19.66 2.71 -2.34
N LEU A 22 20.23 3.65 -1.57
CA LEU A 22 19.51 4.34 -0.50
C LEU A 22 18.86 5.64 -0.99
N SER A 23 17.70 5.96 -0.41
CA SER A 23 17.05 7.27 -0.49
C SER A 23 17.75 8.27 0.44
N ARG A 24 17.27 9.52 0.47
CA ARG A 24 17.85 10.58 1.32
C ARG A 24 17.73 10.29 2.81
N ASN A 25 16.81 9.40 3.19
CA ASN A 25 16.54 9.03 4.59
C ASN A 25 17.29 7.76 5.03
N ASP A 26 18.29 7.33 4.24
CA ASP A 26 19.04 6.08 4.45
C ASP A 26 18.14 4.84 4.49
N ILE A 27 17.12 4.80 3.63
CA ILE A 27 16.21 3.66 3.44
C ILE A 27 16.43 3.12 2.03
N PRO A 28 16.50 1.80 1.80
CA PRO A 28 16.55 1.23 0.46
C PRO A 28 15.41 1.76 -0.42
N ILE A 29 15.72 2.24 -1.62
CA ILE A 29 14.76 2.88 -2.53
C ILE A 29 13.62 1.93 -2.90
N ILE A 30 13.88 0.62 -3.00
CA ILE A 30 12.82 -0.39 -3.19
C ILE A 30 11.80 -0.35 -2.06
N VAL A 31 12.25 -0.29 -0.80
CA VAL A 31 11.36 -0.21 0.38
C VAL A 31 10.59 1.10 0.37
N ASP A 32 11.30 2.21 0.19
CA ASP A 32 10.71 3.56 0.20
C ASP A 32 9.66 3.72 -0.91
N SER A 33 9.96 3.25 -2.12
CA SER A 33 9.06 3.32 -3.29
C SER A 33 7.83 2.43 -3.11
N CYS A 34 8.01 1.19 -2.65
CA CYS A 34 6.89 0.28 -2.36
C CYS A 34 5.98 0.85 -1.26
N ILE A 35 6.55 1.32 -0.15
CA ILE A 35 5.78 1.92 0.95
C ILE A 35 5.02 3.16 0.46
N ALA A 36 5.66 4.04 -0.31
CA ALA A 36 5.01 5.25 -0.83
C ALA A 36 3.83 4.89 -1.75
N PHE A 37 4.02 3.96 -2.69
CA PHE A 37 2.96 3.49 -3.58
C PHE A 37 1.79 2.87 -2.81
N ILE A 38 2.08 1.98 -1.85
CA ILE A 38 1.04 1.29 -1.07
C ILE A 38 0.32 2.26 -0.13
N THR A 39 1.03 3.21 0.47
CA THR A 39 0.42 4.25 1.31
C THR A 39 -0.51 5.13 0.48
N GLN A 40 -0.12 5.47 -0.75
CA GLN A 40 -0.92 6.34 -1.61
C GLN A 40 -2.15 5.65 -2.21
N TYR A 41 -2.05 4.37 -2.58
CA TYR A 41 -3.09 3.70 -3.37
C TYR A 41 -3.67 2.43 -2.73
N GLY A 42 -3.00 1.86 -1.74
CA GLY A 42 -3.29 0.52 -1.21
C GLY A 42 -4.00 0.48 0.14
N LEU A 43 -4.03 1.57 0.91
CA LEU A 43 -4.53 1.53 2.31
C LEU A 43 -6.01 1.13 2.43
N GLY A 44 -6.82 1.35 1.39
CA GLY A 44 -8.21 0.88 1.31
C GLY A 44 -8.40 -0.50 0.65
N HIS A 45 -7.34 -1.13 0.16
CA HIS A 45 -7.43 -2.38 -0.60
C HIS A 45 -7.67 -3.58 0.32
N GLU A 46 -8.84 -4.21 0.21
CA GLU A 46 -9.21 -5.37 1.03
C GLU A 46 -8.21 -6.51 0.91
N GLY A 47 -7.71 -7.00 2.05
CA GLY A 47 -6.72 -8.07 2.12
C GLY A 47 -5.34 -7.66 1.64
N ILE A 48 -4.99 -6.36 1.68
CA ILE A 48 -3.63 -5.87 1.42
C ILE A 48 -2.57 -6.70 2.18
N TYR A 49 -1.45 -7.02 1.53
CA TYR A 49 -0.42 -7.96 2.01
C TYR A 49 -0.82 -9.44 2.13
N ARG A 50 -2.11 -9.76 2.21
CA ARG A 50 -2.60 -11.15 2.24
C ARG A 50 -2.81 -11.73 0.84
N LYS A 51 -3.39 -10.93 -0.06
CA LYS A 51 -3.58 -11.30 -1.47
C LYS A 51 -2.24 -11.27 -2.19
N ASN A 52 -1.97 -12.31 -3.00
CA ASN A 52 -0.71 -12.45 -3.72
C ASN A 52 -0.85 -11.96 -5.16
N GLY A 53 0.21 -11.33 -5.65
CA GLY A 53 0.35 -10.91 -7.04
C GLY A 53 0.74 -12.05 -7.97
N ALA A 54 0.93 -11.72 -9.25
CA ALA A 54 1.39 -12.72 -10.21
C ALA A 54 2.90 -12.94 -10.06
N LYS A 55 3.32 -14.20 -9.82
CA LYS A 55 4.73 -14.57 -9.60
C LYS A 55 5.69 -14.05 -10.67
N SER A 56 5.26 -14.05 -11.94
CA SER A 56 6.06 -13.53 -13.07
C SER A 56 6.28 -12.03 -12.98
N ARG A 57 5.23 -11.25 -12.67
CA ARG A 57 5.31 -9.78 -12.53
C ARG A 57 6.11 -9.38 -11.29
N ILE A 58 5.93 -10.09 -10.16
CA ILE A 58 6.74 -9.89 -8.95
C ILE A 58 8.21 -10.14 -9.24
N LYS A 59 8.53 -11.23 -9.96
CA LYS A 59 9.92 -11.54 -10.34
C LYS A 59 10.52 -10.43 -11.22
N LEU A 60 9.79 -10.00 -12.24
CA LEU A 60 10.25 -8.94 -13.14
C LEU A 60 10.48 -7.63 -12.38
N LEU A 61 9.54 -7.21 -11.54
CA LEU A 61 9.63 -5.97 -10.78
C LEU A 61 10.79 -6.02 -9.76
N MET A 62 11.04 -7.17 -9.12
CA MET A 62 12.23 -7.37 -8.28
C MET A 62 13.54 -7.21 -9.08
N GLU A 63 13.60 -7.77 -10.29
CA GLU A 63 14.78 -7.66 -11.15
C GLU A 63 15.03 -6.22 -11.60
N GLU A 64 13.98 -5.47 -11.91
CA GLU A 64 14.05 -4.03 -12.22
C GLU A 64 14.61 -3.22 -11.04
N PHE A 65 14.10 -3.45 -9.83
CA PHE A 65 14.61 -2.78 -8.63
C PHE A 65 16.08 -3.15 -8.32
N ARG A 66 16.46 -4.42 -8.49
CA ARG A 66 17.85 -4.88 -8.29
C ARG A 66 18.81 -4.29 -9.30
N LYS A 67 18.35 -4.08 -10.54
CA LYS A 67 19.15 -3.50 -11.61
C LYS A 67 19.39 -2.01 -11.38
N ASP A 68 18.33 -1.24 -11.12
CA ASP A 68 18.43 0.19 -10.86
C ASP A 68 17.18 0.77 -10.18
N ALA A 69 17.12 0.66 -8.85
CA ALA A 69 15.97 1.09 -8.06
C ALA A 69 15.56 2.56 -8.28
N ARG A 70 16.51 3.48 -8.53
CA ARG A 70 16.22 4.92 -8.80
C ARG A 70 15.37 5.14 -10.04
N ASN A 71 15.48 4.25 -11.02
CA ASN A 71 14.79 4.35 -12.29
C ASN A 71 13.45 3.62 -12.33
N VAL A 72 13.14 2.78 -11.34
CA VAL A 72 11.80 2.17 -11.21
C VAL A 72 10.79 3.24 -10.81
N LYS A 73 9.65 3.30 -11.51
CA LYS A 73 8.54 4.23 -11.24
C LYS A 73 7.25 3.43 -11.13
N LEU A 74 6.77 3.25 -9.90
CA LEU A 74 5.51 2.58 -9.65
C LEU A 74 4.34 3.52 -9.99
N ARG A 75 3.38 3.03 -10.78
CA ARG A 75 2.20 3.79 -11.22
C ARG A 75 0.94 2.95 -11.18
N ILE A 76 -0.17 3.58 -10.81
CA ILE A 76 -1.48 2.95 -10.92
C ILE A 76 -1.80 2.70 -12.41
N GLY A 77 -2.32 1.52 -12.74
CA GLY A 77 -2.55 1.07 -14.12
C GLY A 77 -1.42 0.20 -14.69
N ASP A 78 -0.16 0.51 -14.34
CA ASP A 78 1.01 -0.29 -14.77
C ASP A 78 1.39 -1.35 -13.73
N ASN A 79 1.15 -1.07 -12.44
CA ASN A 79 1.51 -1.94 -11.33
C ASN A 79 0.31 -2.26 -10.44
N PHE A 80 0.13 -3.55 -10.14
CA PHE A 80 -0.90 -4.02 -9.22
C PHE A 80 -0.42 -3.90 -7.77
N ILE A 81 -1.35 -3.58 -6.85
CA ILE A 81 -1.06 -3.43 -5.41
C ILE A 81 -0.47 -4.72 -4.85
N GLU A 82 -1.03 -5.87 -5.22
CA GLU A 82 -0.58 -7.18 -4.75
C GLU A 82 0.85 -7.47 -5.17
N ASP A 83 1.22 -7.14 -6.42
CA ASP A 83 2.58 -7.32 -6.91
C ASP A 83 3.58 -6.48 -6.09
N VAL A 84 3.25 -5.21 -5.80
CA VAL A 84 4.11 -4.30 -5.02
C VAL A 84 4.21 -4.74 -3.56
N THR A 85 3.11 -5.22 -2.96
CA THR A 85 3.13 -5.76 -1.59
C THR A 85 4.00 -7.02 -1.48
N ASP A 86 3.96 -7.89 -2.50
CA ASP A 86 4.78 -9.09 -2.54
C ASP A 86 6.26 -8.77 -2.80
N VAL A 87 6.57 -7.79 -3.65
CA VAL A 87 7.92 -7.24 -3.84
C VAL A 87 8.49 -6.77 -2.50
N LEU A 88 7.73 -6.00 -1.72
CA LEU A 88 8.19 -5.50 -0.41
C LEU A 88 8.47 -6.65 0.57
N LYS A 89 7.54 -7.61 0.72
CA LYS A 89 7.74 -8.78 1.59
C LYS A 89 8.94 -9.63 1.13
N ARG A 90 9.09 -9.79 -0.18
CA ARG A 90 10.14 -10.59 -0.80
C ARG A 90 11.51 -9.95 -0.64
N PHE A 91 11.60 -8.62 -0.72
CA PHE A 91 12.84 -7.91 -0.44
C PHE A 91 13.40 -8.26 0.94
N PHE A 92 12.60 -8.13 2.01
CA PHE A 92 13.05 -8.47 3.37
C PHE A 92 13.37 -9.95 3.55
N ARG A 93 12.65 -10.82 2.84
CA ARG A 93 12.91 -12.26 2.85
C ARG A 93 14.26 -12.62 2.21
N GLU A 94 14.65 -11.90 1.16
CA GLU A 94 15.76 -12.27 0.30
C GLU A 94 17.07 -11.54 0.62
N ILE A 95 17.09 -10.47 1.42
CA ILE A 95 18.35 -9.83 1.85
C ILE A 95 19.26 -10.79 2.64
N ASP A 96 20.57 -10.59 2.55
CA ASP A 96 21.55 -11.56 3.08
C ASP A 96 21.54 -11.73 4.61
N ASP A 97 21.16 -10.69 5.35
CA ASP A 97 20.97 -10.69 6.81
C ASP A 97 19.61 -10.04 7.11
N PRO A 98 18.74 -10.67 7.93
CA PRO A 98 17.43 -10.11 8.26
C PRO A 98 17.54 -8.70 8.84
N ILE A 99 16.48 -7.91 8.69
CA ILE A 99 16.48 -6.52 9.20
C ILE A 99 16.71 -6.45 10.72
N PHE A 100 16.28 -7.49 11.44
CA PHE A 100 16.48 -7.66 12.88
C PHE A 100 17.88 -8.18 13.27
N MET A 101 18.73 -8.49 12.28
CA MET A 101 20.05 -9.14 12.37
C MET A 101 20.00 -10.53 12.99
N ALA A 102 20.54 -11.53 12.29
CA ALA A 102 20.47 -12.93 12.74
C ALA A 102 21.12 -13.12 14.11
N ASP A 103 22.26 -12.46 14.36
CA ASP A 103 23.00 -12.53 15.62
C ASP A 103 22.22 -11.96 16.82
N LEU A 104 21.27 -11.05 16.57
CA LEU A 104 20.44 -10.45 17.62
C LEU A 104 19.17 -11.26 17.91
N HIS A 105 18.85 -12.27 17.10
CA HIS A 105 17.63 -13.07 17.22
C HIS A 105 17.38 -13.65 18.63
N PRO A 106 18.38 -14.22 19.34
CA PRO A 106 18.17 -14.69 20.71
C PRO A 106 17.73 -13.57 21.67
N PHE A 107 18.27 -12.36 21.53
CA PHE A 107 17.93 -11.23 22.39
C PHE A 107 16.51 -10.72 22.13
N TRP A 108 16.07 -10.72 20.87
CA TRP A 108 14.69 -10.44 20.49
C TRP A 108 13.72 -11.43 21.13
N ARG A 109 14.05 -12.73 21.08
CA ARG A 109 13.24 -13.78 21.70
C ARG A 109 13.16 -13.65 23.22
N GLU A 110 14.28 -13.36 23.89
CA GLU A 110 14.27 -13.13 25.34
C GLU A 110 13.44 -11.89 25.71
N ALA A 111 13.53 -10.81 24.94
CA ALA A 111 12.69 -9.63 25.13
C ALA A 111 11.19 -9.99 25.01
N ALA A 112 10.81 -10.79 24.01
CA ALA A 112 9.43 -11.22 23.78
C ALA A 112 8.82 -12.03 24.93
N LYS A 113 9.66 -12.68 25.76
CA LYS A 113 9.25 -13.47 26.93
C LYS A 113 8.94 -12.61 28.16
N ILE A 114 9.36 -11.34 28.19
CA ILE A 114 9.10 -10.43 29.31
C ILE A 114 7.57 -10.27 29.49
N PRO A 115 6.99 -10.65 30.65
CA PRO A 115 5.54 -10.57 30.86
C PRO A 115 5.03 -9.13 30.89
N GLN A 116 5.75 -8.24 31.58
CA GLN A 116 5.36 -6.85 31.75
C GLN A 116 5.52 -6.09 30.44
N LYS A 117 4.39 -5.67 29.84
CA LYS A 117 4.39 -4.96 28.55
C LYS A 117 5.31 -3.72 28.55
N PRO A 118 5.29 -2.80 29.54
CA PRO A 118 6.18 -1.63 29.51
C PRO A 118 7.66 -2.00 29.43
N GLN A 119 8.13 -2.92 30.30
CA GLN A 119 9.51 -3.40 30.31
C GLN A 119 9.91 -4.10 29.00
N ARG A 120 8.96 -4.84 28.40
CA ARG A 120 9.16 -5.46 27.09
C ARG A 120 9.34 -4.44 25.98
N LEU A 121 8.51 -3.39 25.96
CA LEU A 121 8.62 -2.31 24.98
C LEU A 121 9.92 -1.53 25.14
N ASP A 122 10.32 -1.22 26.38
CA ASP A 122 11.63 -0.61 26.68
C ASP A 122 12.79 -1.47 26.17
N ARG A 123 12.71 -2.79 26.37
CA ARG A 123 13.71 -3.72 25.86
C ARG A 123 13.78 -3.73 24.33
N TYR A 124 12.64 -3.66 23.64
CA TYR A 124 12.64 -3.50 22.18
C TYR A 124 13.29 -2.18 21.75
N LYS A 125 12.99 -1.06 22.42
CA LYS A 125 13.64 0.23 22.14
C LYS A 125 15.15 0.14 22.21
N GLU A 126 15.69 -0.49 23.26
CA GLU A 126 17.13 -0.69 23.43
C GLU A 126 17.74 -1.47 22.25
N LEU A 127 17.10 -2.59 21.86
CA LEU A 127 17.56 -3.41 20.73
C LEU A 127 17.53 -2.61 19.41
N ILE A 128 16.46 -1.86 19.16
CA ILE A 128 16.33 -1.02 17.95
C ILE A 128 17.40 0.07 17.92
N ARG A 129 17.69 0.71 19.06
CA ARG A 129 18.76 1.72 19.17
C ARG A 129 20.14 1.14 18.86
N GLY A 130 20.36 -0.13 19.21
CA GLY A 130 21.58 -0.87 18.90
C GLY A 130 21.74 -1.29 17.43
N LEU A 131 20.67 -1.27 16.63
CA LEU A 131 20.75 -1.63 15.21
C LEU A 131 21.56 -0.60 14.40
N PRO A 132 22.24 -1.04 13.31
CA PRO A 132 22.82 -0.14 12.33
C PRO A 132 21.81 0.88 11.82
N ARG A 133 22.28 2.08 11.47
CA ARG A 133 21.42 3.20 11.05
C ARG A 133 20.42 2.81 9.97
N VAL A 134 20.88 2.15 8.90
CA VAL A 134 20.03 1.72 7.78
C VAL A 134 18.96 0.70 8.22
N ASN A 135 19.30 -0.26 9.08
CA ASN A 135 18.33 -1.21 9.64
C ASN A 135 17.27 -0.48 10.46
N ARG A 136 17.70 0.44 11.34
CA ARG A 136 16.80 1.21 12.21
C ARG A 136 15.84 2.10 11.42
N THR A 137 16.34 2.87 10.46
CA THR A 137 15.50 3.76 9.63
C THR A 137 14.54 2.97 8.74
N THR A 138 15.03 1.88 8.14
CA THR A 138 14.19 0.98 7.32
C THR A 138 13.10 0.31 8.16
N LEU A 139 13.44 -0.15 9.36
CA LEU A 139 12.48 -0.77 10.27
C LEU A 139 11.44 0.25 10.73
N ALA A 140 11.86 1.46 11.10
CA ALA A 140 10.95 2.53 11.48
C ALA A 140 9.96 2.86 10.35
N ALA A 141 10.44 2.99 9.11
CA ALA A 141 9.59 3.24 7.95
C ALA A 141 8.58 2.10 7.70
N LEU A 142 9.03 0.85 7.80
CA LEU A 142 8.14 -0.30 7.64
C LEU A 142 7.08 -0.38 8.74
N ILE A 143 7.48 -0.27 10.02
CA ILE A 143 6.54 -0.36 11.13
C ILE A 143 5.56 0.84 11.12
N SER A 144 6.02 2.03 10.76
CA SER A 144 5.16 3.20 10.51
C SER A 144 4.11 2.91 9.44
N HIS A 145 4.52 2.31 8.32
CA HIS A 145 3.62 1.92 7.26
C HIS A 145 2.59 0.87 7.73
N LEU A 146 3.02 -0.19 8.41
CA LEU A 146 2.11 -1.22 8.93
C LEU A 146 1.17 -0.68 10.00
N TYR A 147 1.61 0.28 10.81
CA TYR A 147 0.76 1.01 11.74
C TYR A 147 -0.36 1.76 11.02
N ARG A 148 -0.07 2.46 9.90
CA ARG A 148 -1.09 3.11 9.08
C ARG A 148 -2.05 2.10 8.44
N VAL A 149 -1.56 0.96 7.98
CA VAL A 149 -2.38 -0.11 7.39
C VAL A 149 -3.40 -0.64 8.40
N GLN A 150 -2.97 -0.99 9.62
CA GLN A 150 -3.91 -1.52 10.63
C GLN A 150 -4.90 -0.46 11.14
N LYS A 151 -4.52 0.82 11.15
CA LYS A 151 -5.48 1.90 11.44
C LYS A 151 -6.58 2.03 10.39
N CYS A 152 -6.36 1.49 9.20
CA CYS A 152 -7.34 1.38 8.14
C CYS A 152 -7.99 -0.02 8.09
N ALA A 153 -7.90 -0.83 9.15
CA ALA A 153 -8.40 -2.21 9.16
C ALA A 153 -9.90 -2.31 8.88
N ASP A 154 -10.70 -1.29 9.22
CA ASP A 154 -12.12 -1.26 8.86
C ASP A 154 -12.32 -1.26 7.34
N LEU A 155 -11.37 -0.73 6.57
CA LEU A 155 -11.35 -0.73 5.11
C LEU A 155 -10.74 -2.02 4.56
N ASN A 156 -9.49 -2.26 4.92
CA ASN A 156 -8.67 -3.26 4.27
C ASN A 156 -8.72 -4.65 4.94
N GLN A 157 -9.41 -4.79 6.06
CA GLN A 157 -9.57 -6.05 6.83
C GLN A 157 -8.27 -6.64 7.40
N MET A 158 -7.22 -5.82 7.53
CA MET A 158 -5.90 -6.24 8.01
C MET A 158 -5.58 -5.66 9.37
N CYS A 159 -5.94 -6.37 10.44
CA CYS A 159 -5.53 -6.04 11.80
C CYS A 159 -4.05 -6.35 12.06
N THR A 160 -3.50 -5.82 13.16
CA THR A 160 -2.11 -6.04 13.58
C THR A 160 -1.71 -7.52 13.62
N LYS A 161 -2.59 -8.40 14.14
CA LYS A 161 -2.34 -9.84 14.18
C LYS A 161 -2.13 -10.45 12.79
N ASN A 162 -2.98 -10.10 11.84
CA ASN A 162 -2.91 -10.58 10.46
C ASN A 162 -1.61 -10.11 9.78
N LEU A 163 -1.28 -8.83 9.92
CA LEU A 163 -0.04 -8.27 9.37
C LEU A 163 1.20 -8.93 9.97
N SER A 164 1.20 -9.16 11.28
CA SER A 164 2.33 -9.75 12.00
C SER A 164 2.60 -11.19 11.56
N LEU A 165 1.54 -11.99 11.36
CA LEU A 165 1.67 -13.35 10.80
C LEU A 165 2.26 -13.36 9.38
N LEU A 166 1.95 -12.35 8.57
CA LEU A 166 2.44 -12.24 7.18
C LEU A 166 3.87 -11.71 7.10
N PHE A 167 4.25 -10.79 7.99
CA PHE A 167 5.55 -10.11 7.94
C PHE A 167 6.63 -10.76 8.79
N ALA A 168 6.31 -11.30 9.97
CA ALA A 168 7.29 -11.91 10.87
C ALA A 168 8.18 -12.95 10.16
N PRO A 169 7.63 -13.85 9.31
CA PRO A 169 8.46 -14.79 8.57
C PRO A 169 9.51 -14.06 7.72
N SER A 170 9.12 -13.04 6.94
CA SER A 170 10.04 -12.33 6.05
C SER A 170 11.06 -11.47 6.78
N LEU A 171 10.67 -10.83 7.89
CA LEU A 171 11.55 -9.90 8.61
C LEU A 171 12.60 -10.62 9.47
N PHE A 172 12.25 -11.76 10.04
CA PHE A 172 13.18 -12.61 10.80
C PHE A 172 13.79 -13.73 9.96
N GLN A 173 13.35 -13.86 8.71
CA GLN A 173 13.73 -14.94 7.78
C GLN A 173 13.50 -16.36 8.34
N THR A 174 12.42 -16.53 9.12
CA THR A 174 12.04 -17.82 9.72
C THR A 174 11.06 -18.60 8.84
N ASP A 175 10.85 -19.87 9.18
CA ASP A 175 9.89 -20.78 8.52
C ASP A 175 8.41 -20.44 8.79
N GLY A 176 8.16 -19.38 9.56
CA GLY A 176 6.83 -18.88 9.89
C GLY A 176 6.13 -19.58 11.05
N LYS A 177 6.82 -20.42 11.81
CA LYS A 177 6.29 -21.06 13.04
C LYS A 177 6.69 -20.33 14.33
N GLY A 178 7.37 -19.20 14.20
CA GLY A 178 7.90 -18.43 15.32
C GLY A 178 6.84 -17.59 16.04
N GLU A 179 6.32 -18.08 17.17
CA GLU A 179 5.35 -17.32 17.99
C GLU A 179 5.93 -16.03 18.58
N HIS A 180 7.22 -16.04 18.93
CA HIS A 180 7.89 -14.86 19.50
C HIS A 180 8.05 -13.76 18.48
N GLU A 181 8.45 -14.11 17.26
CA GLU A 181 8.65 -13.22 16.12
C GLU A 181 7.33 -12.51 15.78
N VAL A 182 6.23 -13.27 15.72
CA VAL A 182 4.88 -12.73 15.51
C VAL A 182 4.51 -11.75 16.62
N LYS A 183 4.73 -12.11 17.90
CA LYS A 183 4.48 -11.22 19.05
C LYS A 183 5.32 -9.94 19.00
N ILE A 184 6.58 -10.04 18.58
CA ILE A 184 7.45 -8.87 18.43
C ILE A 184 6.85 -7.91 17.40
N ILE A 185 6.49 -8.40 16.20
CA ILE A 185 5.89 -7.54 15.17
C ILE A 185 4.57 -6.93 15.65
N GLU A 186 3.74 -7.68 16.39
CA GLU A 186 2.51 -7.14 16.98
C GLU A 186 2.77 -6.00 17.94
N ASP A 187 3.67 -6.22 18.91
CA ASP A 187 4.05 -5.19 19.87
C ASP A 187 4.67 -3.96 19.17
N LEU A 188 5.47 -4.16 18.11
CA LEU A 188 6.08 -3.08 17.35
C LEU A 188 5.03 -2.23 16.62
N ILE A 189 4.06 -2.87 15.95
CA ILE A 189 3.01 -2.18 15.22
C ILE A 189 2.08 -1.46 16.19
N ASP A 190 1.52 -2.15 17.19
CA ASP A 190 0.52 -1.58 18.10
C ASP A 190 1.08 -0.42 18.94
N ASN A 191 2.38 -0.42 19.21
CA ASN A 191 3.03 0.57 20.06
C ASN A 191 4.07 1.40 19.28
N TYR A 192 3.89 1.53 17.96
CA TYR A 192 4.78 2.27 17.06
C TYR A 192 5.14 3.67 17.60
N LEU A 193 4.13 4.45 17.99
CA LEU A 193 4.32 5.82 18.47
C LEU A 193 5.28 5.88 19.67
N TYR A 194 5.08 4.99 20.63
CA TYR A 194 5.92 4.90 21.80
C TYR A 194 7.32 4.39 21.43
N ILE A 195 7.43 3.26 20.74
CA ILE A 195 8.72 2.57 20.48
C ILE A 195 9.66 3.43 19.64
N PHE A 196 9.13 4.15 18.66
CA PHE A 196 9.93 4.98 17.76
C PHE A 196 10.00 6.46 18.19
N ASP A 197 9.57 6.77 19.40
CA ASP A 197 9.65 8.11 20.01
C ASP A 197 9.03 9.19 19.08
N ILE A 198 7.83 8.91 18.54
CA ILE A 198 7.10 9.80 17.62
C ILE A 198 6.50 10.97 18.41
N ASP A 199 6.80 12.19 17.99
CA ASP A 199 6.25 13.40 18.61
C ASP A 199 4.77 13.64 18.24
N GLU A 200 4.14 14.51 19.03
CA GLU A 200 2.71 14.82 18.91
C GLU A 200 2.34 15.44 17.55
N GLU A 201 3.25 16.21 16.94
CA GLU A 201 3.01 16.84 15.64
C GLU A 201 2.92 15.78 14.54
N HIS A 202 3.92 14.88 14.46
CA HIS A 202 3.91 13.77 13.52
C HIS A 202 2.76 12.79 13.80
N GLN A 203 2.42 12.53 15.06
CA GLN A 203 1.26 11.71 15.40
C GLN A 203 -0.03 12.34 14.85
N THR A 204 -0.23 13.65 15.06
CA THR A 204 -1.39 14.38 14.57
C THR A 204 -1.50 14.30 13.05
N GLN A 205 -0.38 14.45 12.33
CA GLN A 205 -0.35 14.30 10.86
C GLN A 205 -0.78 12.91 10.42
N ILE A 206 -0.27 11.86 11.06
CA ILE A 206 -0.65 10.47 10.76
C ILE A 206 -2.16 10.26 10.99
N GLU A 207 -2.70 10.76 12.10
CA GLU A 207 -4.12 10.65 12.41
C GLU A 207 -5.00 11.39 11.40
N LEU A 208 -4.59 12.59 10.97
CA LEU A 208 -5.28 13.34 9.93
C LEU A 208 -5.26 12.60 8.58
N GLU A 209 -4.12 12.06 8.16
CA GLU A 209 -4.02 11.25 6.94
C GLU A 209 -4.94 10.02 6.97
N ILE A 210 -4.92 9.28 8.09
CA ILE A 210 -5.80 8.11 8.27
C ILE A 210 -7.27 8.55 8.24
N SER A 211 -7.62 9.64 8.93
CA SER A 211 -8.98 10.16 8.96
C SER A 211 -9.47 10.55 7.57
N LEU A 212 -8.61 11.16 6.74
CA LEU A 212 -8.96 11.50 5.37
C LEU A 212 -9.27 10.25 4.56
N ILE A 213 -8.49 9.18 4.71
CA ILE A 213 -8.69 7.91 4.00
C ILE A 213 -9.99 7.23 4.44
N THR A 214 -10.24 7.15 5.74
CA THR A 214 -11.44 6.46 6.28
C THR A 214 -12.72 7.26 6.04
N THR A 215 -12.67 8.59 6.14
CA THR A 215 -13.82 9.48 5.90
C THR A 215 -14.16 9.60 4.40
N TRP A 216 -13.16 9.48 3.52
CA TRP A 216 -13.41 9.36 2.08
C TRP A 216 -14.27 8.15 1.74
N ARG A 217 -14.13 7.02 2.46
CA ARG A 217 -15.08 5.92 2.34
C ARG A 217 -16.43 6.32 2.88
N ASP A 218 -16.56 6.89 4.08
CA ASP A 218 -17.89 7.12 4.67
C ASP A 218 -18.74 8.11 3.84
N THR A 219 -18.08 9.02 3.12
CA THR A 219 -18.73 9.90 2.13
C THR A 219 -19.04 9.20 0.80
N GLN A 220 -18.41 8.07 0.47
CA GLN A 220 -18.64 7.35 -0.78
C GLN A 220 -20.03 6.71 -0.84
N PRO A 221 -20.52 5.88 0.11
CA PRO A 221 -21.90 5.39 0.12
C PRO A 221 -22.91 6.53 0.11
N GLN A 222 -22.73 7.58 0.93
CA GLN A 222 -23.62 8.75 0.93
C GLN A 222 -23.67 9.44 -0.44
N ARG A 223 -22.52 9.54 -1.13
CA ARG A 223 -22.43 10.11 -2.48
C ARG A 223 -23.09 9.21 -3.52
N LEU A 224 -22.86 7.90 -3.46
CA LEU A 224 -23.47 6.92 -4.37
C LEU A 224 -24.98 6.82 -4.18
N ASP A 225 -25.46 6.83 -2.93
CA ASP A 225 -26.89 6.92 -2.59
C ASP A 225 -27.51 8.20 -3.15
N ARG A 226 -26.83 9.34 -3.01
CA ARG A 226 -27.28 10.60 -3.61
C ARG A 226 -27.34 10.53 -5.14
N TYR A 227 -26.36 9.90 -5.80
CA TYR A 227 -26.44 9.65 -7.25
C TYR A 227 -27.63 8.78 -7.61
N LYS A 228 -27.88 7.73 -6.83
CA LYS A 228 -29.01 6.82 -7.01
C LYS A 228 -30.34 7.54 -6.89
N GLU A 229 -30.51 8.40 -5.89
CA GLU A 229 -31.69 9.26 -5.71
C GLU A 229 -31.88 10.23 -6.89
N LEU A 230 -30.82 10.93 -7.29
CA LEU A 230 -30.85 11.86 -8.42
C LEU A 230 -31.22 11.14 -9.73
N ILE A 231 -30.62 9.99 -10.01
CA ILE A 231 -30.89 9.19 -11.21
C ILE A 231 -32.32 8.66 -11.19
N ARG A 232 -32.85 8.24 -10.03
CA ARG A 232 -34.25 7.83 -9.90
C ARG A 232 -35.22 8.97 -10.21
N GLY A 233 -34.85 10.20 -9.87
CA GLY A 233 -35.61 11.43 -10.15
C GLY A 233 -35.55 11.91 -11.61
N LEU A 234 -34.66 11.37 -12.45
CA LEU A 234 -34.60 11.73 -13.87
C LEU A 234 -35.85 11.25 -14.64
N PRO A 235 -36.24 11.96 -15.72
CA PRO A 235 -37.26 11.46 -16.64
C PRO A 235 -36.92 10.05 -17.14
N ARG A 236 -37.95 9.20 -17.29
CA ARG A 236 -37.77 7.77 -17.58
C ARG A 236 -36.86 7.51 -18.78
N VAL A 237 -37.00 8.30 -19.85
CA VAL A 237 -36.18 8.16 -21.06
C VAL A 237 -34.71 8.46 -20.74
N ASN A 238 -34.42 9.60 -20.11
CA ASN A 238 -33.07 10.00 -19.70
C ASN A 238 -32.42 8.96 -18.79
N ARG A 239 -33.16 8.46 -17.78
CA ARG A 239 -32.67 7.41 -16.88
C ARG A 239 -32.30 6.13 -17.63
N THR A 240 -33.15 5.70 -18.56
CA THR A 240 -32.93 4.47 -19.33
C THR A 240 -31.74 4.62 -20.28
N THR A 241 -31.63 5.77 -20.96
CA THR A 241 -30.50 6.09 -21.84
C THR A 241 -29.19 6.17 -21.06
N LEU A 242 -29.18 6.85 -19.91
CA LEU A 242 -28.00 6.94 -19.04
C LEU A 242 -27.60 5.54 -18.54
N ALA A 243 -28.55 4.72 -18.09
CA ALA A 243 -28.27 3.36 -17.65
C ALA A 243 -27.64 2.50 -18.76
N ALA A 244 -28.15 2.60 -19.98
CA ALA A 244 -27.62 1.87 -21.13
C ALA A 244 -26.20 2.31 -21.49
N LEU A 245 -25.94 3.63 -21.49
CA LEU A 245 -24.61 4.18 -21.74
C LEU A 245 -23.62 3.74 -20.65
N ILE A 246 -23.93 3.96 -19.38
CA ILE A 246 -23.04 3.60 -18.27
C ILE A 246 -22.81 2.08 -18.23
N SER A 247 -23.82 1.26 -18.54
CA SER A 247 -23.66 -0.20 -18.69
C SER A 247 -22.63 -0.56 -19.75
N HIS A 248 -22.68 0.12 -20.91
CA HIS A 248 -21.71 -0.09 -21.97
C HIS A 248 -20.30 0.32 -21.52
N LEU A 249 -20.14 1.51 -20.92
CA LEU A 249 -18.85 1.99 -20.42
C LEU A 249 -18.28 1.08 -19.32
N TYR A 250 -19.13 0.58 -18.43
CA TYR A 250 -18.76 -0.43 -17.43
C TYR A 250 -18.21 -1.71 -18.05
N ARG A 251 -18.82 -2.21 -19.13
CA ARG A 251 -18.30 -3.38 -19.86
C ARG A 251 -16.99 -3.08 -20.60
N VAL A 252 -16.87 -1.88 -21.17
CA VAL A 252 -15.64 -1.44 -21.86
C VAL A 252 -14.47 -1.38 -20.89
N GLN A 253 -14.65 -0.79 -19.70
CA GLN A 253 -13.57 -0.70 -18.71
C GLN A 253 -13.16 -2.06 -18.14
N LYS A 254 -14.09 -3.03 -18.05
CA LYS A 254 -13.74 -4.42 -17.68
C LYS A 254 -12.78 -5.09 -18.67
N CYS A 255 -12.62 -4.56 -19.88
CA CYS A 255 -11.66 -5.00 -20.88
C CYS A 255 -10.49 -4.02 -21.06
N ALA A 256 -10.22 -3.15 -20.07
CA ALA A 256 -9.17 -2.13 -20.14
C ALA A 256 -7.77 -2.70 -20.47
N ASP A 257 -7.47 -3.92 -20.02
CA ASP A 257 -6.21 -4.61 -20.33
C ASP A 257 -5.99 -4.85 -21.83
N LEU A 258 -7.08 -4.92 -22.62
CA LEU A 258 -7.04 -5.18 -24.06
C LEU A 258 -7.25 -3.91 -24.89
N ASN A 259 -8.13 -3.02 -24.44
CA ASN A 259 -8.53 -1.83 -25.22
C ASN A 259 -7.89 -0.52 -24.71
N GLN A 260 -7.14 -0.56 -23.61
CA GLN A 260 -6.46 0.57 -22.97
C GLN A 260 -7.42 1.69 -22.48
N MET A 261 -8.73 1.44 -22.44
CA MET A 261 -9.76 2.38 -21.99
C MET A 261 -10.12 2.11 -20.52
N CYS A 262 -9.38 2.70 -19.59
CA CYS A 262 -9.73 2.68 -18.16
C CYS A 262 -10.90 3.63 -17.86
N THR A 263 -11.54 3.46 -16.69
CA THR A 263 -12.65 4.32 -16.24
C THR A 263 -12.31 5.81 -16.35
N LYS A 264 -11.11 6.22 -15.92
CA LYS A 264 -10.66 7.61 -15.99
C LYS A 264 -10.62 8.16 -17.42
N ASN A 265 -10.10 7.39 -18.38
CA ASN A 265 -10.04 7.79 -19.79
C ASN A 265 -11.44 7.92 -20.39
N LEU A 266 -12.35 6.99 -20.05
CA LEU A 266 -13.74 7.05 -20.47
C LEU A 266 -14.46 8.27 -19.86
N SER A 267 -14.27 8.53 -18.58
CA SER A 267 -14.90 9.68 -17.90
C SER A 267 -14.44 11.01 -18.47
N LEU A 268 -13.14 11.16 -18.76
CA LEU A 268 -12.62 12.36 -19.44
C LEU A 268 -13.24 12.57 -20.83
N LEU A 269 -13.51 11.49 -21.56
CA LEU A 269 -14.09 11.56 -22.91
C LEU A 269 -15.59 11.89 -22.89
N PHE A 270 -16.35 11.28 -21.97
CA PHE A 270 -17.81 11.35 -21.98
C PHE A 270 -18.41 12.44 -21.07
N ALA A 271 -17.69 12.89 -20.04
CA ALA A 271 -18.19 13.93 -19.14
C ALA A 271 -18.57 15.25 -19.84
N PRO A 272 -17.77 15.80 -20.79
CA PRO A 272 -18.12 17.05 -21.46
C PRO A 272 -19.43 16.95 -22.24
N SER A 273 -19.65 15.83 -22.93
CA SER A 273 -20.87 15.60 -23.71
C SER A 273 -22.11 15.36 -22.85
N LEU A 274 -21.95 14.65 -21.72
CA LEU A 274 -23.07 14.33 -20.83
C LEU A 274 -23.54 15.53 -20.00
N PHE A 275 -22.61 16.37 -19.56
CA PHE A 275 -22.91 17.55 -18.75
C PHE A 275 -23.00 18.85 -19.56
N GLN A 276 -22.71 18.79 -20.86
CA GLN A 276 -22.65 19.97 -21.75
C GLN A 276 -21.69 21.05 -21.22
N THR A 277 -20.54 20.63 -20.69
CA THR A 277 -19.52 21.51 -20.13
C THR A 277 -18.38 21.73 -21.12
N ASP A 278 -17.56 22.76 -20.88
CA ASP A 278 -16.40 23.12 -21.69
C ASP A 278 -15.19 22.15 -21.55
N GLY A 279 -15.41 21.00 -20.90
CA GLY A 279 -14.44 19.92 -20.75
C GLY A 279 -13.36 20.14 -19.69
N LYS A 280 -13.52 21.14 -18.82
CA LYS A 280 -12.55 21.45 -17.74
C LYS A 280 -13.03 21.08 -16.34
N GLY A 281 -14.22 20.50 -16.22
CA GLY A 281 -14.84 20.20 -14.94
C GLY A 281 -14.32 18.91 -14.30
N GLU A 282 -13.47 19.02 -13.28
CA GLU A 282 -12.98 17.86 -12.50
C GLU A 282 -14.13 17.11 -11.78
N HIS A 283 -15.22 17.81 -11.46
CA HIS A 283 -16.36 17.25 -10.74
C HIS A 283 -17.22 16.34 -11.62
N GLU A 284 -17.47 16.74 -12.87
CA GLU A 284 -18.26 15.99 -13.86
C GLU A 284 -17.55 14.69 -14.23
N VAL A 285 -16.23 14.75 -14.40
CA VAL A 285 -15.39 13.56 -14.62
C VAL A 285 -15.53 12.61 -13.45
N LYS A 286 -15.44 13.11 -12.21
CA LYS A 286 -15.59 12.28 -11.01
C LYS A 286 -16.96 11.64 -10.90
N ILE A 287 -18.04 12.34 -11.28
CA ILE A 287 -19.39 11.76 -11.32
C ILE A 287 -19.43 10.59 -12.30
N ILE A 288 -18.93 10.77 -13.54
CA ILE A 288 -18.94 9.67 -14.53
C ILE A 288 -18.07 8.49 -14.07
N GLU A 289 -16.91 8.74 -13.45
CA GLU A 289 -16.09 7.66 -12.87
C GLU A 289 -16.89 6.84 -11.86
N ASP A 290 -17.53 7.53 -10.90
CA ASP A 290 -18.31 6.86 -9.86
C ASP A 290 -19.52 6.11 -10.44
N LEU A 291 -20.18 6.65 -11.48
CA LEU A 291 -21.27 5.96 -12.17
C LEU A 291 -20.81 4.67 -12.86
N ILE A 292 -19.65 4.69 -13.51
CA ILE A 292 -19.09 3.54 -14.21
C ILE A 292 -18.63 2.49 -13.18
N ASP A 293 -17.80 2.86 -12.22
CA ASP A 293 -17.19 1.92 -11.26
C ASP A 293 -18.25 1.25 -10.36
N ASN A 294 -19.35 1.94 -10.09
CA ASN A 294 -20.42 1.48 -9.19
C ASN A 294 -21.74 1.20 -9.93
N TYR A 295 -21.69 0.91 -11.23
CA TYR A 295 -22.86 0.70 -12.09
C TYR A 295 -23.89 -0.26 -11.48
N LEU A 296 -23.45 -1.43 -11.02
CA LEU A 296 -24.35 -2.46 -10.46
C LEU A 296 -25.15 -1.95 -9.26
N TYR A 297 -24.48 -1.23 -8.36
CA TYR A 297 -25.08 -0.69 -7.15
C TYR A 297 -26.02 0.49 -7.42
N ILE A 298 -25.59 1.44 -8.26
CA ILE A 298 -26.35 2.66 -8.55
C ILE A 298 -27.60 2.35 -9.36
N PHE A 299 -27.52 1.41 -10.31
CA PHE A 299 -28.61 1.08 -11.21
C PHE A 299 -29.44 -0.14 -10.78
N ASP A 300 -29.22 -0.66 -9.57
CA ASP A 300 -29.95 -1.82 -9.02
C ASP A 300 -29.89 -3.06 -9.95
N VAL A 301 -28.72 -3.32 -10.54
CA VAL A 301 -28.49 -4.44 -11.47
C VAL A 301 -27.83 -5.59 -10.71
N SER A 302 -28.45 -6.77 -10.74
CA SER A 302 -27.86 -8.01 -10.22
C SER A 302 -26.71 -8.48 -11.11
N GLU A 303 -25.65 -9.02 -10.51
CA GLU A 303 -24.56 -9.71 -11.23
C GLU A 303 -25.07 -10.89 -12.07
#